data_AF-A0A842I505-F1
#
_entry.id   AF-A0A842I505-F1
#
_cell.length_a   1.000
_cell.length_b   1.000
_cell.length_c   1.000
_cell.angle_alpha   90.00
_cell.angle_beta   90.00
_cell.angle_gamma   90.00
#
_symmetry.space_group_name_H-M   'P 1'
#
loop_
_entity.id
_entity.type
_entity.pdbx_description
1 polymer ?
#
loop_
_entity_poly.entity_id
_entity_poly.type
_entity_poly.pdbx_seq_one_letter_code
_entity_poly.pdbx_strand_id
1 'polypeptide(L)'
;MIGSDDPLTDALNDLTGPELSCYCPCAGRDVSLALAWFGSRFDRFVFCDRGYRRENMTGRDAVPANWKRIHVVPEERRRPDERPDRSFMPKVIETWHRPDGSAVVLEFRAEPAEDCLTARFAAGTISALLHINDGVGEGGSNLWFLGTPGQCQAQASRCLLPEVEARLADEALIITDGMLTDREFANSRPFRRNGRSWKPIADLDATRERGHGVTVWRTTLMREVQDDFAP
;
A
#
# COMPACT_ATOMS: atom_id res chain seq x y z
N MET A 1 -6.91 17.39 8.38
CA MET A 1 -5.88 17.27 9.43
C MET A 1 -6.40 16.26 10.43
N ILE A 2 -5.64 15.20 10.67
CA ILE A 2 -5.97 14.17 11.65
C ILE A 2 -5.80 14.78 13.05
N GLY A 3 -6.83 14.68 13.91
CA GLY A 3 -6.78 15.14 15.30
C GLY A 3 -5.91 14.23 16.18
N SER A 4 -5.43 14.74 17.32
CA SER A 4 -4.60 13.97 18.26
C SER A 4 -5.31 12.77 18.90
N ASP A 5 -6.64 12.68 18.78
CA ASP A 5 -7.48 11.58 19.29
C ASP A 5 -8.06 10.71 18.16
N ASP A 6 -7.43 10.71 16.98
CA ASP A 6 -7.84 9.87 15.86
C ASP A 6 -7.34 8.42 16.05
N PRO A 7 -8.22 7.40 16.04
CA PRO A 7 -7.85 5.98 16.08
C PRO A 7 -6.78 5.57 15.07
N LEU A 8 -6.68 6.27 13.93
CA LEU A 8 -5.60 6.05 12.98
C LEU A 8 -4.24 6.44 13.57
N THR A 9 -4.14 7.55 14.30
CA THR A 9 -2.89 8.01 14.93
C THR A 9 -2.37 6.99 15.94
N ASP A 10 -3.25 6.46 16.79
CA ASP A 10 -2.87 5.42 17.77
C ASP A 10 -2.36 4.16 17.07
N ALA A 11 -3.07 3.71 16.03
CA ALA A 11 -2.65 2.55 15.26
C ALA A 11 -1.29 2.74 14.56
N LEU A 12 -0.99 3.95 14.10
CA LEU A 12 0.30 4.29 13.50
C LEU A 12 1.44 4.32 14.51
N ASN A 13 1.16 4.75 15.74
CA ASN A 13 2.13 4.76 16.83
C ASN A 13 2.48 3.34 17.30
N ASP A 14 1.51 2.43 17.24
CA ASP A 14 1.69 1.02 17.60
C ASP A 14 2.52 0.22 16.59
N LEU A 15 2.64 0.68 15.33
CA LEU A 15 3.44 -0.01 14.34
C LEU A 15 4.92 0.00 14.74
N THR A 16 5.52 -1.19 14.79
CA THR A 16 6.93 -1.38 15.12
C THR A 16 7.71 -1.91 13.91
N GLY A 17 8.98 -1.55 13.83
CA GLY A 17 9.87 -1.96 12.75
C GLY A 17 11.00 -0.95 12.55
N PRO A 18 12.16 -1.40 12.02
CA PRO A 18 13.29 -0.51 11.75
C PRO A 18 13.03 0.44 10.57
N GLU A 19 12.15 0.05 9.64
CA GLU A 19 11.71 0.85 8.50
C GLU A 19 10.24 0.52 8.24
N LEU A 20 9.37 1.53 8.27
CA LEU A 20 7.95 1.36 7.94
C LEU A 20 7.72 1.63 6.46
N SER A 21 7.18 0.63 5.75
CA SER A 21 6.93 0.72 4.32
C SER A 21 5.45 0.64 3.97
N CYS A 22 5.01 1.54 3.09
CA CYS A 22 3.64 1.59 2.56
C CYS A 22 3.66 1.19 1.09
N TYR A 23 2.89 0.16 0.75
CA TYR A 23 2.65 -0.22 -0.63
C TYR A 23 1.29 0.30 -1.10
N CYS A 24 1.28 1.03 -2.21
CA CYS A 24 0.09 1.56 -2.85
C CYS A 24 -0.01 0.96 -4.27
N PRO A 25 -0.63 -0.22 -4.43
CA PRO A 25 -0.98 -0.72 -5.75
C PRO A 25 -2.00 0.21 -6.41
N CYS A 26 -1.93 0.33 -7.74
CA CYS A 26 -2.88 1.10 -8.55
C CYS A 26 -3.04 2.56 -8.07
N ALA A 27 -1.95 3.16 -7.55
CA ALA A 27 -2.07 4.36 -6.71
C ALA A 27 -2.56 5.61 -7.43
N GLY A 28 -2.46 5.70 -8.76
CA GLY A 28 -2.99 6.81 -9.56
C GLY A 28 -2.83 8.19 -8.91
N ARG A 29 -3.96 8.78 -8.52
CA ARG A 29 -4.03 10.11 -7.87
C ARG A 29 -4.03 10.05 -6.34
N ASP A 30 -3.94 8.88 -5.73
CA ASP A 30 -4.02 8.66 -4.28
C ASP A 30 -2.69 8.89 -3.55
N VAL A 31 -1.64 9.31 -4.26
CA VAL A 31 -0.35 9.69 -3.69
C VAL A 31 -0.53 10.70 -2.56
N SER A 32 -1.32 11.76 -2.78
CA SER A 32 -1.56 12.81 -1.78
C SER A 32 -2.30 12.27 -0.55
N LEU A 33 -3.20 11.31 -0.74
CA LEU A 33 -3.95 10.70 0.36
C LEU A 33 -3.03 9.82 1.22
N ALA A 34 -2.23 8.97 0.60
CA ALA A 34 -1.25 8.15 1.29
C ALA A 34 -0.29 9.00 2.14
N LEU A 35 0.20 10.10 1.57
CA LEU A 35 1.10 11.02 2.27
C LEU A 35 0.40 11.82 3.36
N ALA A 36 -0.87 12.20 3.18
CA ALA A 36 -1.64 12.88 4.22
C ALA A 36 -1.90 11.98 5.43
N TRP A 37 -2.13 10.68 5.21
CA TRP A 37 -2.45 9.73 6.28
C TRP A 37 -1.20 9.14 6.94
N PHE A 38 -0.17 8.82 6.17
CA PHE A 38 0.98 8.04 6.63
C PHE A 38 2.30 8.80 6.59
N GLY A 39 2.33 9.97 5.94
CA GLY A 39 3.57 10.66 5.60
C GLY A 39 4.43 11.03 6.82
N SER A 40 3.83 11.27 7.99
CA SER A 40 4.55 11.57 9.23
C SER A 40 5.29 10.36 9.83
N ARG A 41 4.86 9.13 9.50
CA ARG A 41 5.30 7.92 10.20
C ARG A 41 6.09 6.94 9.34
N PHE A 42 5.79 6.87 8.05
CA PHE A 42 6.32 5.84 7.14
C PHE A 42 7.54 6.29 6.37
N ASP A 43 8.64 5.55 6.48
CA ASP A 43 9.93 5.90 5.89
C ASP A 43 9.98 5.70 4.37
N ARG A 44 9.16 4.79 3.85
CA ARG A 44 9.14 4.45 2.43
C ARG A 44 7.72 4.27 1.90
N PHE A 45 7.48 4.84 0.72
CA PHE A 45 6.27 4.65 -0.06
C PHE A 45 6.62 4.08 -1.43
N VAL A 46 5.90 3.05 -1.86
CA VAL A 46 6.00 2.51 -3.21
C VAL A 46 4.64 2.66 -3.88
N PHE A 47 4.56 3.59 -4.83
CA PHE A 47 3.40 3.87 -5.66
C PHE A 47 3.56 3.15 -7.00
N CYS A 48 2.68 2.22 -7.29
CA CYS A 48 2.73 1.44 -8.53
C CYS A 48 1.46 1.67 -9.34
N ASP A 49 1.60 2.14 -10.58
CA ASP A 49 0.47 2.36 -11.48
C ASP A 49 0.94 2.28 -12.94
N ARG A 50 0.34 1.39 -13.74
CA ARG A 50 0.74 1.19 -15.15
C ARG A 50 0.45 2.41 -16.03
N GLY A 51 -0.50 3.24 -15.62
CA GLY A 51 -0.86 4.50 -16.25
C GLY A 51 0.07 5.66 -15.91
N TYR A 52 1.05 5.48 -15.02
CA TYR A 52 2.02 6.53 -14.73
C TYR A 52 2.79 6.96 -15.97
N ARG A 53 2.71 8.28 -16.22
CA ARG A 53 3.55 8.99 -17.17
C ARG A 53 4.62 9.72 -16.40
N ARG A 54 5.78 9.90 -17.03
CA ARG A 54 6.95 10.53 -16.41
C ARG A 54 6.64 11.85 -15.71
N GLU A 55 5.81 12.69 -16.32
CA GLU A 55 5.39 13.98 -15.77
C GLU A 55 4.62 13.89 -14.45
N ASN A 56 4.00 12.74 -14.17
CA ASN A 56 3.16 12.50 -12.98
C ASN A 56 3.86 11.60 -11.94
N MET A 57 5.09 11.13 -12.22
CA MET A 57 5.87 10.29 -11.31
C MET A 57 6.69 11.16 -10.34
N THR A 58 6.01 11.95 -9.52
CA THR A 58 6.65 12.86 -8.57
C THR A 58 5.73 13.15 -7.39
N GLY A 59 6.32 13.34 -6.21
CA GLY A 59 5.60 13.76 -5.01
C GLY A 59 5.34 15.26 -4.95
N ARG A 60 5.81 16.07 -5.92
CA ARG A 60 5.81 17.53 -5.82
C ARG A 60 4.47 18.16 -5.44
N ASP A 61 3.38 17.67 -6.03
CA ASP A 61 2.03 18.22 -5.82
C ASP A 61 1.24 17.43 -4.76
N ALA A 62 1.86 16.40 -4.16
CA ALA A 62 1.24 15.47 -3.24
C ALA A 62 1.80 15.55 -1.81
N VAL A 63 3.09 15.89 -1.68
CA VAL A 63 3.76 16.06 -0.39
C VAL A 63 3.30 17.33 0.32
N PRO A 64 3.27 17.34 1.66
CA PRO A 64 3.05 18.56 2.42
C PRO A 64 4.04 19.68 2.07
N ALA A 65 3.56 20.93 1.99
CA ALA A 65 4.35 22.09 1.55
C ALA A 65 5.58 22.39 2.41
N ASN A 66 5.62 21.90 3.65
CA ASN A 66 6.74 22.05 4.58
C ASN A 66 7.83 20.96 4.41
N TRP A 67 7.63 19.99 3.51
CA TRP A 67 8.65 19.01 3.15
C TRP A 67 9.61 19.58 2.12
N LYS A 68 10.87 19.13 2.17
CA LYS A 68 11.92 19.58 1.24
C LYS A 68 12.46 18.42 0.44
N ARG A 69 12.36 18.48 -0.89
CA ARG A 69 12.97 17.48 -1.77
C ARG A 69 14.48 17.65 -1.78
N ILE A 70 15.20 16.57 -1.52
CA ILE A 70 16.67 16.59 -1.37
C ILE A 70 17.36 15.78 -2.43
N HIS A 71 16.77 14.67 -2.84
CA HIS A 71 17.34 13.83 -3.85
C HIS A 71 16.28 13.34 -4.83
N VAL A 72 16.67 13.22 -6.09
CA VAL A 72 15.88 12.57 -7.12
C VAL A 72 16.84 11.69 -7.89
N VAL A 73 16.59 10.38 -7.87
CA VAL A 73 17.18 9.46 -8.84
C VAL A 73 16.23 9.45 -10.03
N PRO A 74 16.55 10.18 -11.13
CA PRO A 74 15.69 10.22 -12.28
C PRO A 74 15.61 8.84 -12.93
N GLU A 75 14.55 8.64 -13.70
CA GLU A 75 14.35 7.51 -14.61
C GLU A 75 15.67 7.12 -15.30
N GLU A 76 16.07 5.85 -15.15
CA GLU A 76 17.14 5.29 -15.97
C GLU A 76 16.70 5.47 -17.43
N ARG A 77 17.50 6.20 -18.22
CA ARG A 77 17.18 6.39 -19.64
C ARG A 77 17.63 5.14 -20.38
N ARG A 78 16.67 4.49 -21.01
CA ARG A 78 16.91 3.43 -21.99
C ARG A 78 17.78 3.95 -23.12
N ARG A 79 18.74 3.13 -23.57
CA ARG A 79 19.47 3.48 -24.80
C ARG A 79 18.56 3.20 -26.01
N PRO A 80 18.56 4.04 -27.06
CA PRO A 80 17.65 3.90 -28.21
C PRO A 80 17.73 2.54 -28.93
N ASP A 81 18.86 1.86 -28.80
CA ASP A 81 19.25 0.60 -29.43
C ASP A 81 18.86 -0.66 -28.62
N GLU A 82 18.38 -0.51 -27.40
CA GLU A 82 17.93 -1.64 -26.57
C GLU A 82 16.51 -2.08 -26.96
N ARG A 83 16.36 -3.30 -27.49
CA ARG A 83 15.03 -3.91 -27.74
C ARG A 83 14.21 -3.94 -26.47
N PRO A 84 12.90 -3.57 -26.45
CA PRO A 84 12.01 -3.66 -25.29
C PRO A 84 12.14 -5.00 -24.59
N ASP A 85 12.94 -5.03 -23.54
CA ASP A 85 12.88 -6.09 -22.57
C ASP A 85 11.73 -5.69 -21.63
N ARG A 86 10.86 -6.64 -21.31
CA ARG A 86 9.75 -6.43 -20.37
C ARG A 86 10.25 -5.95 -19.00
N SER A 87 11.55 -6.09 -18.73
CA SER A 87 12.24 -5.66 -17.51
C SER A 87 12.41 -4.14 -17.34
N PHE A 88 12.24 -3.33 -18.39
CA PHE A 88 12.49 -1.87 -18.30
C PHE A 88 11.20 -1.06 -18.23
N MET A 89 10.66 -0.91 -17.03
CA MET A 89 9.55 -0.01 -16.75
C MET A 89 10.08 1.28 -16.08
N PRO A 90 9.56 2.47 -16.45
CA PRO A 90 9.95 3.72 -15.81
C PRO A 90 9.84 3.67 -14.29
N LYS A 91 10.86 4.18 -13.60
CA LYS A 91 10.89 4.37 -12.15
C LYS A 91 11.42 5.75 -11.80
N VAL A 92 10.87 6.38 -10.77
CA VAL A 92 11.42 7.62 -10.19
C VAL A 92 11.49 7.42 -8.69
N ILE A 93 12.66 7.70 -8.09
CA ILE A 93 12.83 7.66 -6.64
C ILE A 93 13.16 9.06 -6.17
N GLU A 94 12.33 9.59 -5.27
CA GLU A 94 12.53 10.87 -4.63
C GLU A 94 12.78 10.69 -3.13
N THR A 95 13.72 11.44 -2.59
CA THR A 95 13.93 11.55 -1.14
C THR A 95 13.56 12.94 -0.67
N TRP A 96 12.70 12.99 0.34
CA TRP A 96 12.19 14.21 0.94
C TRP A 96 12.58 14.26 2.42
N HIS A 97 12.84 15.45 2.95
CA HIS A 97 12.94 15.67 4.40
C HIS A 97 11.64 16.23 4.95
N ARG A 98 11.25 15.69 6.09
CA ARG A 98 10.17 16.17 6.94
C ARG A 98 10.64 17.34 7.81
N PRO A 99 9.71 18.10 8.42
CA PRO A 99 10.05 19.21 9.32
C PRO A 99 10.81 18.80 10.58
N ASP A 100 10.64 17.56 11.04
CA ASP A 100 11.36 16.97 12.18
C ASP A 100 12.80 16.57 11.84
N GLY A 101 13.21 16.72 10.58
CA GLY A 101 14.54 16.40 10.08
C GLY A 101 14.70 14.96 9.57
N SER A 102 13.69 14.10 9.74
CA SER A 102 13.75 12.74 9.19
C SER A 102 13.57 12.73 7.68
N ALA A 103 13.99 11.65 7.03
CA ALA A 103 13.82 11.46 5.59
C ALA A 103 12.68 10.49 5.26
N VAL A 104 12.14 10.60 4.06
CA VAL A 104 11.15 9.69 3.48
C VAL A 104 11.45 9.47 2.00
N VAL A 105 11.33 8.22 1.57
CA VAL A 105 11.58 7.78 0.20
C VAL A 105 10.25 7.53 -0.51
N LEU A 106 10.05 8.19 -1.63
CA LEU A 106 8.91 7.98 -2.52
C LEU A 106 9.38 7.31 -3.80
N GLU A 107 8.86 6.12 -4.07
CA GLU A 107 9.20 5.32 -5.24
C GLU A 107 7.99 5.19 -6.15
N PHE A 108 8.06 5.82 -7.32
CA PHE A 108 7.02 5.77 -8.35
C PHE A 108 7.41 4.76 -9.40
N ARG A 109 6.49 3.85 -9.75
CA ARG A 109 6.75 2.78 -10.72
C ARG A 109 5.62 2.64 -11.73
N ALA A 110 5.98 2.66 -13.01
CA ALA A 110 5.06 2.43 -14.11
C ALA A 110 5.04 0.94 -14.53
N GLU A 111 4.82 0.04 -13.57
CA GLU A 111 4.86 -1.42 -13.77
C GLU A 111 3.56 -2.10 -13.30
N PRO A 112 3.29 -3.37 -13.67
CA PRO A 112 2.18 -4.13 -13.10
C PRO A 112 2.31 -4.25 -11.58
N ALA A 113 1.23 -3.99 -10.85
CA ALA A 113 1.23 -3.92 -9.40
C ALA A 113 1.49 -5.31 -8.75
N GLU A 114 1.08 -6.39 -9.40
CA GLU A 114 1.41 -7.77 -9.01
C GLU A 114 2.92 -8.07 -9.11
N ASP A 115 3.57 -7.54 -10.15
CA ASP A 115 5.02 -7.70 -10.35
C ASP A 115 5.79 -6.86 -9.32
N CYS A 116 5.35 -5.62 -9.06
CA CYS A 116 5.94 -4.78 -8.01
C CYS A 116 5.82 -5.44 -6.63
N LEU A 117 4.63 -5.96 -6.29
CA LEU A 117 4.40 -6.67 -5.04
C LEU A 117 5.40 -7.83 -4.89
N THR A 118 5.54 -8.66 -5.92
CA THR A 118 6.33 -9.89 -5.82
C THR A 118 7.83 -9.68 -5.90
N ALA A 119 8.28 -8.72 -6.72
CA ALA A 119 9.71 -8.47 -6.96
C ALA A 119 10.35 -7.48 -5.97
N ARG A 120 9.57 -6.63 -5.29
CA ARG A 120 10.12 -5.53 -4.48
C ARG A 120 9.95 -5.70 -2.98
N PHE A 121 8.97 -6.48 -2.57
CA PHE A 121 8.69 -6.72 -1.16
C PHE A 121 9.09 -8.13 -0.79
N ALA A 122 10.05 -8.22 0.14
CA ALA A 122 10.33 -9.47 0.82
C ALA A 122 9.19 -9.83 1.79
N ALA A 123 9.16 -11.08 2.23
CA ALA A 123 8.20 -11.50 3.24
C ALA A 123 8.31 -10.65 4.51
N GLY A 124 7.17 -10.26 5.10
CA GLY A 124 7.18 -9.52 6.37
C GLY A 124 7.57 -8.04 6.30
N THR A 125 7.62 -7.41 5.12
CA THR A 125 8.17 -6.04 4.97
C THR A 125 7.14 -4.92 4.77
N ILE A 126 5.91 -5.24 4.38
CA ILE A 126 4.85 -4.26 4.14
C ILE A 126 4.17 -3.92 5.48
N SER A 127 4.35 -2.68 5.95
CA SER A 127 3.72 -2.19 7.18
C SER A 127 2.34 -1.58 6.92
N ALA A 128 2.08 -1.09 5.70
CA ALA A 128 0.76 -0.71 5.26
C ALA A 128 0.51 -1.04 3.79
N LEU A 129 -0.70 -1.50 3.47
CA LEU A 129 -1.21 -1.61 2.11
C LEU A 129 -2.38 -0.64 1.93
N LEU A 130 -2.26 0.27 0.96
CA LEU A 130 -3.35 1.16 0.56
C LEU A 130 -3.94 0.67 -0.76
N HIS A 131 -5.10 0.02 -0.70
CA HIS A 131 -5.83 -0.49 -1.86
C HIS A 131 -7.23 0.14 -1.89
N ILE A 132 -7.32 1.31 -2.53
CA ILE A 132 -8.56 2.09 -2.67
C ILE A 132 -8.82 2.35 -4.16
N ASN A 133 -10.10 2.35 -4.57
CA ASN A 133 -10.56 2.71 -5.91
C ASN A 133 -9.87 1.98 -7.07
N ASP A 134 -9.82 0.65 -7.03
CA ASP A 134 -9.51 -0.15 -8.22
C ASP A 134 -10.79 -0.34 -9.08
N GLY A 135 -11.26 0.76 -9.66
CA GLY A 135 -12.37 0.76 -10.58
C GLY A 135 -11.95 0.22 -11.95
N VAL A 136 -12.83 -0.53 -12.62
CA VAL A 136 -12.61 -0.96 -14.01
C VAL A 136 -12.40 0.27 -14.91
N GLY A 137 -11.15 0.53 -15.33
CA GLY A 137 -10.80 1.55 -16.33
C GLY A 137 -9.88 2.68 -15.88
N GLU A 138 -9.56 2.82 -14.59
CA GLU A 138 -8.48 3.72 -14.13
C GLU A 138 -7.16 2.94 -14.09
N GLY A 139 -6.14 3.36 -14.87
CA GLY A 139 -4.72 3.06 -14.61
C GLY A 139 -4.20 1.61 -14.57
N GLY A 140 -5.06 0.59 -14.57
CA GLY A 140 -4.68 -0.81 -14.30
C GLY A 140 -4.86 -1.09 -12.81
N SER A 141 -5.62 -2.09 -12.41
CA SER A 141 -5.81 -3.40 -13.04
C SER A 141 -6.86 -4.12 -12.22
N ASN A 142 -7.96 -4.71 -12.76
CA ASN A 142 -8.98 -5.46 -11.97
C ASN A 142 -8.44 -6.72 -11.22
N LEU A 143 -7.35 -6.54 -10.50
CA LEU A 143 -6.73 -7.40 -9.54
C LEU A 143 -7.46 -7.17 -8.23
N TRP A 144 -7.46 -8.22 -7.43
CA TRP A 144 -8.13 -8.27 -6.16
C TRP A 144 -7.03 -8.52 -5.14
N PHE A 145 -6.31 -7.46 -4.77
CA PHE A 145 -5.21 -7.54 -3.81
C PHE A 145 -5.64 -8.13 -2.47
N LEU A 146 -6.91 -7.93 -2.12
CA LEU A 146 -7.52 -8.42 -0.90
C LEU A 146 -8.60 -9.48 -1.18
N GLY A 147 -8.52 -10.13 -2.35
CA GLY A 147 -9.44 -11.20 -2.76
C GLY A 147 -8.79 -12.58 -2.75
N THR A 148 -9.60 -13.61 -2.53
CA THR A 148 -9.21 -15.03 -2.65
C THR A 148 -9.98 -15.73 -3.75
N PRO A 149 -9.36 -16.69 -4.46
CA PRO A 149 -10.06 -17.49 -5.46
C PRO A 149 -11.32 -18.14 -4.86
N GLY A 150 -12.47 -17.90 -5.49
CA GLY A 150 -13.76 -18.45 -5.06
C GLY A 150 -14.57 -17.55 -4.11
N GLN A 151 -13.98 -16.49 -3.57
CA GLN A 151 -14.70 -15.45 -2.82
C GLN A 151 -14.77 -14.11 -3.58
N CYS A 152 -13.79 -13.85 -4.44
CA CYS A 152 -13.79 -12.77 -5.42
C CYS A 152 -14.63 -13.14 -6.67
N GLN A 153 -15.10 -12.12 -7.42
CA GLN A 153 -15.75 -12.32 -8.73
C GLN A 153 -14.74 -12.47 -9.89
N ALA A 154 -13.44 -12.31 -9.61
CA ALA A 154 -12.39 -12.38 -10.62
C ALA A 154 -11.83 -13.79 -10.82
N GLN A 155 -11.09 -13.95 -11.92
CA GLN A 155 -10.31 -15.16 -12.17
C GLN A 155 -9.24 -15.36 -11.10
N ALA A 156 -8.92 -16.60 -10.77
CA ALA A 156 -7.97 -16.95 -9.71
C ALA A 156 -6.59 -16.27 -9.86
N SER A 157 -6.10 -16.12 -11.09
CA SER A 157 -4.83 -15.43 -11.40
C SER A 157 -4.83 -13.92 -11.11
N ARG A 158 -5.98 -13.37 -10.72
CA ARG A 158 -6.15 -11.94 -10.40
C ARG A 158 -6.41 -11.70 -8.92
N CYS A 159 -6.51 -12.73 -8.09
CA CYS A 159 -6.77 -12.61 -6.66
C CYS A 159 -5.45 -12.87 -5.91
N LEU A 160 -4.94 -11.87 -5.18
CA LEU A 160 -3.55 -11.78 -4.72
C LEU A 160 -3.41 -11.71 -3.19
N LEU A 161 -4.49 -12.01 -2.45
CA LEU A 161 -4.44 -11.94 -0.99
C LEU A 161 -3.33 -12.84 -0.40
N PRO A 162 -3.09 -14.08 -0.86
CA PRO A 162 -2.00 -14.90 -0.34
C PRO A 162 -0.63 -14.24 -0.51
N GLU A 163 -0.38 -13.61 -1.66
CA GLU A 163 0.87 -12.90 -1.96
C GLU A 163 1.03 -11.66 -1.07
N VAL A 164 -0.07 -10.93 -0.83
CA VAL A 164 -0.12 -9.80 0.09
C VAL A 164 0.18 -10.28 1.52
N GLU A 165 -0.54 -11.28 2.03
CA GLU A 165 -0.39 -11.80 3.39
C GLU A 165 1.03 -12.25 3.72
N ALA A 166 1.71 -12.88 2.74
CA ALA A 166 3.10 -13.30 2.88
C ALA A 166 4.06 -12.11 3.02
N ARG A 167 3.70 -10.94 2.50
CA ARG A 167 4.55 -9.73 2.48
C ARG A 167 4.22 -8.73 3.58
N LEU A 168 3.03 -8.81 4.17
CA LEU A 168 2.69 -8.00 5.34
C LEU A 168 3.61 -8.32 6.51
N ALA A 169 4.03 -7.29 7.24
CA ALA A 169 4.71 -7.43 8.52
C ALA A 169 3.84 -8.20 9.54
N ASP A 170 4.45 -8.59 10.67
CA ASP A 170 3.73 -9.25 11.77
C ASP A 170 2.52 -8.42 12.20
N GLU A 171 2.71 -7.11 12.31
CA GLU A 171 1.63 -6.13 12.45
C GLU A 171 1.65 -5.17 11.27
N ALA A 172 0.51 -5.02 10.60
CA ALA A 172 0.38 -4.13 9.46
C ALA A 172 -1.03 -3.52 9.38
N LEU A 173 -1.14 -2.46 8.60
CA LEU A 173 -2.41 -1.81 8.29
C LEU A 173 -2.84 -2.13 6.86
N ILE A 174 -4.13 -2.39 6.67
CA ILE A 174 -4.75 -2.44 5.35
C ILE A 174 -5.78 -1.33 5.28
N ILE A 175 -5.76 -0.57 4.20
CA ILE A 175 -6.68 0.52 3.97
C ILE A 175 -7.39 0.24 2.66
N THR A 176 -8.71 0.09 2.76
CA THR A 176 -9.54 -0.35 1.63
C THR A 176 -10.92 0.28 1.66
N ASP A 177 -11.46 0.59 0.50
CA ASP A 177 -12.86 0.99 0.30
C ASP A 177 -13.80 -0.22 0.12
N GLY A 178 -13.26 -1.44 0.26
CA GLY A 178 -13.98 -2.70 0.09
C GLY A 178 -14.20 -3.10 -1.37
N MET A 179 -13.83 -2.26 -2.34
CA MET A 179 -13.95 -2.58 -3.75
C MET A 179 -12.86 -3.56 -4.19
N LEU A 180 -13.23 -4.52 -5.05
CA LEU A 180 -12.34 -5.61 -5.49
C LEU A 180 -11.66 -6.35 -4.32
N THR A 181 -12.39 -6.55 -3.23
CA THR A 181 -11.94 -7.31 -2.06
C THR A 181 -12.89 -8.45 -1.75
N ASP A 182 -12.44 -9.42 -0.95
CA ASP A 182 -13.35 -10.42 -0.39
C ASP A 182 -14.42 -9.78 0.50
N ARG A 183 -15.58 -10.45 0.62
CA ARG A 183 -16.73 -9.93 1.39
C ARG A 183 -16.40 -9.68 2.86
N GLU A 184 -15.40 -10.34 3.44
CA GLU A 184 -15.02 -10.05 4.83
C GLU A 184 -14.53 -8.61 5.01
N PHE A 185 -13.77 -8.06 4.05
CA PHE A 185 -13.29 -6.67 4.10
C PHE A 185 -14.42 -5.66 3.89
N ALA A 186 -15.50 -6.03 3.21
CA ALA A 186 -16.65 -5.15 2.98
C ALA A 186 -17.62 -5.07 4.18
N ASN A 187 -17.60 -6.04 5.10
CA ASN A 187 -18.58 -6.14 6.18
C ASN A 187 -18.12 -5.52 7.51
N SER A 188 -16.90 -4.98 7.58
CA SER A 188 -16.31 -4.34 8.77
C SER A 188 -16.46 -5.19 10.04
N ARG A 189 -16.33 -6.51 9.92
CA ARG A 189 -16.33 -7.45 11.05
C ARG A 189 -14.95 -8.09 11.19
N PRO A 190 -14.43 -8.26 12.41
CA PRO A 190 -13.18 -9.00 12.61
C PRO A 190 -13.26 -10.42 12.06
N PHE A 191 -12.17 -10.90 11.47
CA PHE A 191 -12.07 -12.28 10.97
C PHE A 191 -10.65 -12.83 11.12
N ARG A 192 -10.50 -14.14 10.89
CA ARG A 192 -9.21 -14.82 10.90
C ARG A 192 -9.00 -15.53 9.58
N ARG A 193 -7.79 -15.47 9.05
CA ARG A 193 -7.41 -16.10 7.79
C ARG A 193 -5.90 -16.27 7.72
N ASN A 194 -5.44 -17.43 7.24
CA ASN A 194 -4.03 -17.70 6.93
C ASN A 194 -3.07 -17.31 8.07
N GLY A 195 -3.43 -17.72 9.30
CA GLY A 195 -2.63 -17.41 10.49
C GLY A 195 -2.64 -15.95 10.91
N ARG A 196 -3.55 -15.11 10.39
CA ARG A 196 -3.68 -13.70 10.76
C ARG A 196 -5.07 -13.39 11.32
N SER A 197 -5.11 -12.47 12.28
CA SER A 197 -6.34 -11.81 12.72
C SER A 197 -6.48 -10.45 12.09
N TRP A 198 -7.66 -10.15 11.56
CA TRP A 198 -7.99 -8.90 10.89
C TRP A 198 -9.05 -8.19 11.70
N LYS A 199 -8.80 -6.94 12.09
CA LYS A 199 -9.70 -6.14 12.91
C LYS A 199 -9.87 -4.75 12.28
N PRO A 200 -11.10 -4.32 11.97
CA PRO A 200 -11.32 -2.93 11.59
C PRO A 200 -11.11 -2.04 12.82
N ILE A 201 -10.38 -0.94 12.65
CA ILE A 201 -9.97 -0.05 13.74
C ILE A 201 -10.44 1.39 13.55
N ALA A 202 -10.67 1.81 12.30
CA ALA A 202 -11.16 3.15 11.98
C ALA A 202 -11.88 3.13 10.63
N ASP A 203 -12.77 4.09 10.44
CA ASP A 203 -13.29 4.47 9.13
C ASP A 203 -12.83 5.90 8.84
N LEU A 204 -12.30 6.11 7.65
CA LEU A 204 -11.87 7.40 7.13
C LEU A 204 -12.95 7.94 6.21
N ASP A 205 -13.19 9.25 6.31
CA ASP A 205 -14.14 9.95 5.45
C ASP A 205 -13.85 9.67 3.97
N ALA A 206 -14.90 9.58 3.16
CA ALA A 206 -14.79 9.32 1.74
C ALA A 206 -13.91 10.38 1.07
N THR A 207 -12.74 9.97 0.60
CA THR A 207 -11.72 10.87 0.04
C THR A 207 -11.88 11.16 -1.45
N ARG A 208 -12.87 10.53 -2.10
CA ARG A 208 -13.18 10.72 -3.53
C ARG A 208 -14.69 10.76 -3.82
N GLU A 209 -15.00 11.23 -5.02
CA GLU A 209 -16.32 11.63 -5.54
C GLU A 209 -17.48 10.61 -5.41
N ARG A 210 -17.20 9.34 -5.10
CA ARG A 210 -18.23 8.27 -5.05
C ARG A 210 -18.75 7.93 -3.65
N GLY A 211 -18.25 8.56 -2.59
CA GLY A 211 -18.85 8.46 -1.26
C GLY A 211 -18.70 7.10 -0.56
N HIS A 212 -17.84 6.20 -1.05
CA HIS A 212 -17.50 4.97 -0.33
C HIS A 212 -16.58 5.32 0.85
N GLY A 213 -16.97 4.89 2.05
CA GLY A 213 -16.10 4.98 3.22
C GLY A 213 -14.87 4.12 3.04
N VAL A 214 -13.75 4.53 3.63
CA VAL A 214 -12.49 3.78 3.60
C VAL A 214 -12.27 3.19 4.99
N THR A 215 -12.21 1.87 5.10
CA THR A 215 -11.98 1.19 6.38
C THR A 215 -10.49 0.90 6.55
N VAL A 216 -9.97 1.21 7.72
CA VAL A 216 -8.63 0.85 8.17
C VAL A 216 -8.72 -0.43 8.99
N TRP A 217 -7.96 -1.44 8.57
CA TRP A 217 -7.85 -2.72 9.23
C TRP A 217 -6.47 -2.88 9.82
N ARG A 218 -6.38 -3.36 11.06
CA ARG A 218 -5.16 -3.90 11.64
C ARG A 218 -5.11 -5.40 11.37
N THR A 219 -3.98 -5.87 10.86
CA THR A 219 -3.68 -7.29 10.77
C THR A 219 -2.56 -7.66 11.73
N THR A 220 -2.70 -8.82 12.38
CA THR A 220 -1.70 -9.35 13.31
C THR A 220 -1.46 -10.81 12.99
N LEU A 221 -0.20 -11.20 12.82
CA LEU A 221 0.22 -12.58 12.69
C LEU A 221 -0.04 -13.31 14.02
N MET A 222 -0.90 -14.31 13.97
CA MET A 222 -1.14 -15.20 15.09
C MET A 222 0.06 -16.12 15.21
N ARG A 223 0.87 -15.90 16.24
CA ARG A 223 1.87 -16.90 16.63
C ARG A 223 1.10 -18.13 17.07
N GLU A 224 1.43 -19.29 16.50
CA GLU A 224 0.96 -20.55 17.05
C GLU A 224 1.31 -20.50 18.54
N VAL A 225 0.29 -20.54 19.39
CA VAL A 225 0.52 -20.84 20.78
C VAL A 225 1.06 -22.27 20.72
N GLN A 226 2.37 -22.41 20.89
CA GLN A 226 2.92 -23.70 21.26
C GLN A 226 2.23 -24.03 22.57
N ASP A 227 1.17 -24.84 22.46
CA ASP A 227 0.59 -25.52 23.58
C ASP A 227 1.73 -26.36 24.16
N ASP A 228 2.42 -25.80 25.15
CA ASP A 228 3.37 -26.49 26.02
C ASP A 228 2.60 -27.53 26.85
N PHE A 229 2.01 -28.51 26.19
CA PHE A 229 1.66 -29.78 26.78
C PHE A 229 2.90 -30.67 26.72
N ALA A 230 3.78 -30.47 27.69
CA ALA A 230 4.62 -31.56 28.14
C ALA A 230 3.73 -32.62 28.83
N PRO A 231 3.96 -33.93 28.58
CA PRO A 231 3.21 -35.02 29.20
C PRO A 231 3.40 -35.11 30.72
#